data_AF-A0A7C1E1Z9-F1
#
_entry.id   AF-A0A7C1E1Z9-F1
#
_cell.length_a   1.000
_cell.length_b   1.000
_cell.length_c   1.000
_cell.angle_alpha   90.00
_cell.angle_beta   90.00
_cell.angle_gamma   90.00
#
_symmetry.space_group_name_H-M   'P 1'
#
loop_
_entity.id
_entity.type
_entity.pdbx_description
1 polymer ?
#
loop_
_entity_poly.entity_id
_entity_poly.type
_entity_poly.pdbx_seq_one_letter_code
_entity_poly.pdbx_strand_id
1 'polypeptide(L)'
;MNTLLARLDAEDIRPDGASGEVAADVLSTPSLLPLLAEGMRHPDERIRARTSHAMERIACADPELVRPLTALFIELAGSDPAPVVRWRYAVILGAIPYAGADPEADVSVLLAMLHDRSVLVRRWAIVSLTEIAGRNPDRKEAIAAGIRPLADDPSAIIRVRASRSLAILD
;
A
#
# COMPACT_ATOMS: atom_id res chain seq x y z
N MET A 1 8.75 23.53 0.95
CA MET A 1 9.33 22.16 1.01
C MET A 1 10.01 21.99 2.36
N ASN A 2 9.64 20.98 3.14
CA ASN A 2 10.33 20.67 4.40
C ASN A 2 11.62 19.86 4.16
N THR A 3 12.41 19.65 5.21
CA THR A 3 13.73 19.01 5.13
C THR A 3 13.69 17.56 4.64
N LEU A 4 12.65 16.79 4.99
CA LEU A 4 12.49 15.41 4.52
C LEU A 4 12.16 15.39 3.02
N LEU A 5 11.20 16.20 2.59
CA LEU A 5 10.81 16.24 1.18
C LEU A 5 11.91 16.77 0.28
N ALA A 6 12.71 17.73 0.75
CA ALA A 6 13.90 18.18 0.02
C ALA A 6 14.92 17.05 -0.19
N ARG A 7 15.09 16.16 0.80
CA ARG A 7 15.94 14.96 0.67
C ARG A 7 15.34 13.93 -0.29
N LEU A 8 14.02 13.75 -0.26
CA LEU A 8 13.33 12.87 -1.21
C LEU A 8 13.38 13.42 -2.63
N ASP A 9 13.48 14.74 -2.81
CA ASP A 9 13.55 15.38 -4.12
C ASP A 9 14.96 15.44 -4.72
N ALA A 10 15.99 15.38 -3.87
CA ALA A 10 17.38 15.49 -4.29
C ALA A 10 17.70 14.61 -5.52
N GLU A 11 18.67 15.06 -6.33
CA GLU A 11 19.19 14.39 -7.55
C GLU A 11 19.91 13.05 -7.27
N ASP A 12 19.37 12.29 -6.34
CA ASP A 12 19.68 10.89 -6.14
C ASP A 12 19.14 10.09 -7.33
N ILE A 13 20.05 9.49 -8.09
CA ILE A 13 19.74 8.68 -9.26
C ILE A 13 19.08 7.33 -8.90
N ARG A 14 19.07 6.94 -7.63
CA ARG A 14 18.39 5.73 -7.18
C ARG A 14 16.89 5.87 -7.48
N PRO A 15 16.24 4.85 -8.07
CA PRO A 15 14.79 4.86 -8.29
C PRO A 15 14.01 5.19 -7.01
N ASP A 16 14.51 4.69 -5.88
CA ASP A 16 13.91 4.87 -4.56
C ASP A 16 14.46 6.07 -3.78
N GLY A 17 15.45 6.78 -4.32
CA GLY A 17 16.08 7.93 -3.68
C GLY A 17 16.50 7.67 -2.23
N ALA A 18 16.35 8.71 -1.39
CA ALA A 18 16.61 8.65 0.05
C ALA A 18 15.46 8.07 0.90
N SER A 19 14.52 7.33 0.29
CA SER A 19 13.31 6.87 0.99
C SER A 19 13.61 5.95 2.17
N GLY A 20 14.66 5.14 2.06
CA GLY A 20 15.08 4.24 3.13
C GLY A 20 15.66 4.98 4.33
N GLU A 21 16.50 5.98 4.08
CA GLU A 21 17.10 6.84 5.09
C GLU A 21 16.03 7.69 5.77
N VAL A 22 15.10 8.28 5.01
CA VAL A 22 13.97 9.04 5.56
C VAL A 22 13.06 8.15 6.41
N ALA A 23 12.78 6.91 5.99
CA ALA A 23 12.03 5.97 6.80
C ALA A 23 12.74 5.64 8.13
N ALA A 24 14.06 5.42 8.09
CA ALA A 24 14.87 5.16 9.29
C ALA A 24 14.86 6.34 10.28
N ASP A 25 14.91 7.57 9.76
CA ASP A 25 14.83 8.78 10.58
C ASP A 25 13.47 8.92 11.26
N VAL A 26 12.37 8.65 10.54
CA VAL A 26 11.01 8.67 11.11
C VAL A 26 10.80 7.56 12.13
N LEU A 27 11.30 6.35 11.87
CA LEU A 27 11.24 5.25 12.84
C LEU A 27 12.03 5.58 14.12
N SER A 28 13.17 6.27 13.99
CA SER A 28 13.97 6.70 15.14
C SER A 28 13.38 7.94 15.83
N THR A 29 12.65 8.78 15.09
CA THR A 29 12.03 10.03 15.57
C THR A 29 10.59 10.14 15.06
N PRO A 30 9.62 9.44 15.71
CA PRO A 30 8.22 9.39 15.26
C PRO A 30 7.53 10.74 15.04
N SER A 31 7.97 11.79 15.73
CA SER A 31 7.46 13.16 15.55
C SER A 31 7.73 13.75 14.16
N LEU A 32 8.55 13.10 13.33
CA LEU A 32 8.80 13.47 11.94
C LEU A 32 7.72 12.97 10.97
N LEU A 33 6.85 12.04 11.40
CA LEU A 33 5.83 11.43 10.54
C LEU A 33 4.90 12.48 9.86
N PRO A 34 4.41 13.53 10.55
CA PRO A 34 3.58 14.55 9.90
C PRO A 34 4.32 15.29 8.77
N LEU A 35 5.63 15.53 8.92
CA LEU A 35 6.44 16.18 7.88
C LEU A 35 6.62 15.29 6.65
N LEU A 36 6.78 13.98 6.86
CA LEU A 36 6.79 13.02 5.75
C LEU A 36 5.41 12.98 5.07
N ALA A 37 4.32 13.01 5.84
CA ALA A 37 2.96 12.93 5.34
C ALA A 37 2.59 14.06 4.36
N GLU A 38 3.20 15.25 4.49
CA GLU A 38 3.06 16.35 3.51
C GLU A 38 3.41 15.92 2.08
N GLY A 39 4.34 14.97 1.92
CA GLY A 39 4.79 14.47 0.62
C GLY A 39 3.76 13.61 -0.12
N MET A 40 2.75 13.08 0.57
CA MET A 40 1.78 12.15 -0.01
C MET A 40 0.87 12.79 -1.05
N ARG A 41 0.66 14.11 -0.97
CA ARG A 41 -0.13 14.90 -1.93
C ARG A 41 0.70 15.92 -2.71
N HIS A 42 2.02 15.75 -2.70
CA HIS A 42 2.90 16.68 -3.38
C HIS A 42 2.59 16.71 -4.89
N PRO A 43 2.62 17.87 -5.58
CA PRO A 43 2.34 17.94 -7.01
C PRO A 43 3.33 17.13 -7.86
N ASP A 44 4.60 17.05 -7.45
CA ASP A 44 5.62 16.21 -8.10
C ASP A 44 5.41 14.72 -7.80
N GLU A 45 5.22 13.91 -8.85
CA GLU A 45 5.09 12.46 -8.77
C GLU A 45 6.30 11.78 -8.13
N ARG A 46 7.53 12.24 -8.40
CA ARG A 46 8.75 11.67 -7.82
C ARG A 46 8.72 11.76 -6.30
N ILE A 47 8.29 12.92 -5.77
CA ILE A 47 8.16 13.12 -4.33
C ILE A 47 7.07 12.21 -3.77
N ARG A 48 5.90 12.10 -4.42
CA ARG A 48 4.83 11.17 -3.96
C ARG A 48 5.29 9.71 -3.97
N ALA A 49 6.00 9.28 -5.01
CA ALA A 49 6.50 7.92 -5.15
C ALA A 49 7.55 7.56 -4.08
N ARG A 50 8.47 8.49 -3.79
CA ARG A 50 9.48 8.31 -2.74
C ARG A 50 8.88 8.42 -1.33
N THR A 51 7.92 9.33 -1.15
CA THR A 51 7.17 9.44 0.11
C THR A 51 6.39 8.15 0.41
N SER A 52 5.63 7.63 -0.56
CA SER A 52 4.90 6.37 -0.39
C SER A 52 5.82 5.19 -0.16
N HIS A 53 7.03 5.17 -0.75
CA HIS A 53 8.04 4.16 -0.42
C HIS A 53 8.54 4.29 1.02
N ALA A 54 8.86 5.50 1.49
CA ALA A 54 9.23 5.69 2.89
C ALA A 54 8.10 5.24 3.84
N MET A 55 6.85 5.59 3.54
CA MET A 55 5.67 5.14 4.29
C MET A 55 5.50 3.62 4.29
N GLU A 56 5.71 2.95 3.17
CA GLU A 56 5.66 1.48 3.07
C GLU A 56 6.70 0.84 3.98
N ARG A 57 7.94 1.35 3.96
CA ARG A 57 9.01 0.84 4.83
C ARG A 57 8.70 1.04 6.30
N ILE A 58 8.12 2.19 6.66
CA ILE A 58 7.67 2.46 8.02
C ILE A 58 6.54 1.48 8.38
N ALA A 59 5.52 1.32 7.53
CA ALA A 59 4.40 0.42 7.76
C ALA A 59 4.83 -1.04 7.95
N CYS A 60 5.82 -1.52 7.19
CA CYS A 60 6.35 -2.87 7.34
C CYS A 60 7.16 -3.05 8.64
N ALA A 61 7.76 -2.00 9.19
CA ALA A 61 8.59 -2.05 10.39
C ALA A 61 7.78 -1.77 11.67
N ASP A 62 6.90 -0.79 11.63
CA ASP A 62 6.00 -0.37 12.71
C ASP A 62 4.64 0.08 12.11
N PRO A 63 3.72 -0.87 11.88
CA PRO A 63 2.40 -0.57 11.32
C PRO A 63 1.57 0.39 12.19
N GLU A 64 1.77 0.36 13.51
CA GLU A 64 1.01 1.16 14.47
C GLU A 64 1.34 2.65 14.33
N LEU A 65 2.58 2.97 13.97
CA LEU A 65 3.04 4.34 13.73
C LEU A 65 2.27 5.02 12.58
N VAL A 66 1.94 4.29 11.52
CA VAL A 66 1.26 4.84 10.34
C VAL A 66 -0.27 4.69 10.38
N ARG A 67 -0.82 3.89 11.30
CA ARG A 67 -2.27 3.67 11.44
C ARG A 67 -3.11 4.96 11.47
N PRO A 68 -2.68 6.08 12.11
CA PRO A 68 -3.46 7.32 12.07
C PRO A 68 -3.69 7.89 10.66
N LEU A 69 -2.93 7.43 9.66
CA LEU A 69 -3.00 7.88 8.27
C LEU A 69 -3.82 6.96 7.37
N THR A 70 -4.46 5.89 7.89
CA THR A 70 -5.21 4.89 7.09
C THR A 70 -6.22 5.51 6.13
N ALA A 71 -6.99 6.50 6.57
CA ALA A 71 -7.97 7.18 5.70
C ALA A 71 -7.31 7.83 4.47
N LEU A 72 -6.11 8.38 4.64
CA LEU A 72 -5.35 8.98 3.55
C LEU A 72 -4.75 7.91 2.63
N PHE A 73 -4.30 6.78 3.18
CA PHE A 73 -3.85 5.64 2.37
C PHE A 73 -4.97 5.08 1.50
N ILE A 74 -6.18 4.91 2.05
CA ILE A 74 -7.37 4.47 1.29
C ILE A 74 -7.64 5.42 0.13
N GLU A 75 -7.68 6.73 0.40
CA GLU A 75 -7.96 7.72 -0.63
C GLU A 75 -6.92 7.66 -1.76
N LEU A 76 -5.63 7.67 -1.42
CA LEU A 76 -4.56 7.72 -2.40
C LEU A 76 -4.37 6.39 -3.15
N ALA A 77 -4.66 5.26 -2.50
CA ALA A 77 -4.70 3.95 -3.15
C ALA A 77 -5.70 3.91 -4.31
N GLY A 78 -6.84 4.59 -4.17
CA GLY A 78 -7.89 4.64 -5.19
C GLY A 78 -7.75 5.78 -6.21
N SER A 79 -6.96 6.82 -5.94
CA SER A 79 -7.01 8.07 -6.71
C SER A 79 -5.67 8.59 -7.26
N ASP A 80 -4.51 8.15 -6.75
CA ASP A 80 -3.23 8.70 -7.25
C ASP A 80 -3.04 8.31 -8.73
N PRO A 81 -2.66 9.26 -9.62
CA PRO A 81 -2.47 8.95 -11.04
C PRO A 81 -1.35 7.94 -11.30
N ALA A 82 -0.31 7.92 -10.45
CA ALA A 82 0.86 7.10 -10.62
C ALA A 82 0.63 5.68 -10.08
N PRO A 83 0.69 4.62 -10.92
CA PRO A 83 0.51 3.25 -10.45
C PRO A 83 1.52 2.86 -9.38
N VAL A 84 2.73 3.43 -9.41
CA VAL A 84 3.77 3.19 -8.41
C VAL A 84 3.35 3.63 -7.02
N VAL A 85 2.61 4.73 -6.92
CA VAL A 85 2.10 5.24 -5.65
C VAL A 85 0.95 4.36 -5.17
N ARG A 86 -0.01 4.05 -6.05
CA ARG A 86 -1.18 3.23 -5.70
C ARG A 86 -0.79 1.85 -5.16
N TRP A 87 0.12 1.12 -5.82
CA TRP A 87 0.47 -0.23 -5.35
C TRP A 87 1.20 -0.21 -4.01
N ARG A 88 1.97 0.83 -3.68
CA ARG A 88 2.59 0.96 -2.36
C ARG A 88 1.56 1.18 -1.27
N TYR A 89 0.52 1.95 -1.53
CA TYR A 89 -0.59 2.08 -0.58
C TYR A 89 -1.39 0.77 -0.42
N ALA A 90 -1.51 -0.06 -1.47
CA ALA A 90 -2.05 -1.41 -1.28
C ALA A 90 -1.20 -2.23 -0.30
N VAL A 91 0.14 -2.19 -0.42
CA VAL A 91 1.04 -2.88 0.52
C VAL A 91 0.86 -2.36 1.94
N ILE A 92 0.83 -1.03 2.12
CA ILE A 92 0.64 -0.39 3.43
C ILE A 92 -0.68 -0.85 4.07
N LEU A 93 -1.79 -0.81 3.34
CA LEU A 93 -3.10 -1.25 3.83
C LEU A 93 -3.10 -2.74 4.22
N GLY A 94 -2.38 -3.57 3.47
CA GLY A 94 -2.17 -4.99 3.81
C GLY A 94 -1.38 -5.19 5.10
N ALA A 95 -0.45 -4.29 5.45
CA ALA A 95 0.41 -4.41 6.63
C ALA A 95 -0.26 -3.93 7.94
N ILE A 96 -1.22 -3.00 7.88
CA ILE A 96 -1.82 -2.40 9.08
C ILE A 96 -2.70 -3.44 9.82
N PRO A 97 -2.50 -3.64 11.14
CA PRO A 97 -3.35 -4.49 11.94
C PRO A 97 -4.66 -3.78 12.31
N TYR A 98 -5.73 -4.56 12.41
CA TYR A 98 -7.04 -4.10 12.85
C TYR A 98 -7.21 -4.45 14.32
N ALA A 99 -6.89 -3.52 15.23
CA ALA A 99 -7.00 -3.70 16.68
C ALA A 99 -8.47 -3.67 17.17
N GLY A 100 -9.31 -4.54 16.62
CA GLY A 100 -10.77 -4.57 16.84
C GLY A 100 -11.56 -3.55 16.00
N ALA A 101 -10.88 -2.81 15.13
CA ALA A 101 -11.52 -1.96 14.12
C ALA A 101 -12.02 -2.81 12.94
N ASP A 102 -13.06 -2.35 12.26
CA ASP A 102 -13.58 -3.02 11.07
C ASP A 102 -12.67 -2.76 9.85
N PRO A 103 -12.11 -3.79 9.18
CA PRO A 103 -11.29 -3.65 7.98
C PRO A 103 -12.08 -3.30 6.70
N GLU A 104 -13.41 -3.13 6.78
CA GLU A 104 -14.29 -2.98 5.61
C GLU A 104 -13.83 -1.93 4.59
N ALA A 105 -13.35 -0.77 5.05
CA ALA A 105 -12.91 0.30 4.15
C ALA A 105 -11.65 -0.08 3.36
N ASP A 106 -10.69 -0.71 4.03
CA ASP A 106 -9.44 -1.21 3.45
C ASP A 106 -9.72 -2.34 2.46
N VAL A 107 -10.58 -3.29 2.86
CA VAL A 107 -11.03 -4.40 1.99
C VAL A 107 -11.74 -3.84 0.76
N SER A 108 -12.66 -2.89 0.92
CA SER A 108 -13.40 -2.28 -0.18
C SER A 108 -12.50 -1.61 -1.21
N VAL A 109 -11.53 -0.79 -0.76
CA VAL A 109 -10.60 -0.14 -1.70
C VAL A 109 -9.69 -1.15 -2.38
N LEU A 110 -9.18 -2.16 -1.67
CA LEU A 110 -8.33 -3.19 -2.25
C LEU A 110 -9.10 -4.07 -3.25
N LEU A 111 -10.38 -4.37 -2.99
CA LEU A 111 -11.26 -5.06 -3.94
C LEU A 111 -11.45 -4.22 -5.21
N ALA A 112 -11.63 -2.90 -5.09
CA ALA A 112 -11.69 -2.03 -6.26
C ALA A 112 -10.38 -2.04 -7.06
N MET A 113 -9.23 -2.09 -6.38
CA MET A 113 -7.90 -2.17 -6.99
C MET A 113 -7.63 -3.47 -7.74
N LEU A 114 -8.43 -4.52 -7.54
CA LEU A 114 -8.42 -5.73 -8.38
C LEU A 114 -8.79 -5.45 -9.84
N HIS A 115 -9.37 -4.28 -10.14
CA HIS A 115 -9.72 -3.84 -11.49
C HIS A 115 -8.80 -2.73 -12.02
N ASP A 116 -7.69 -2.44 -11.33
CA ASP A 116 -6.73 -1.43 -11.79
C ASP A 116 -6.09 -1.83 -13.14
N ARG A 117 -5.79 -0.83 -13.98
CA ARG A 117 -5.13 -1.03 -15.28
C ARG A 117 -3.73 -1.63 -15.12
N SER A 118 -3.04 -1.31 -14.03
CA SER A 118 -1.69 -1.77 -13.72
C SER A 118 -1.70 -3.18 -13.13
N VAL A 119 -0.95 -4.09 -13.76
CA VAL A 119 -0.71 -5.44 -13.25
C VAL A 119 -0.06 -5.42 -11.86
N LEU A 120 0.80 -4.44 -11.57
CA LEU A 120 1.45 -4.33 -10.25
C LEU A 120 0.45 -3.94 -9.16
N VAL A 121 -0.47 -3.03 -9.47
CA VAL A 121 -1.53 -2.62 -8.52
C VAL A 121 -2.46 -3.79 -8.23
N ARG A 122 -2.97 -4.45 -9.27
CA ARG A 122 -3.82 -5.65 -9.10
C ARG A 122 -3.11 -6.75 -8.30
N ARG A 123 -1.84 -7.03 -8.62
CA ARG A 123 -1.04 -8.06 -7.92
C ARG A 123 -0.94 -7.76 -6.43
N TRP A 124 -0.59 -6.52 -6.05
CA TRP A 124 -0.43 -6.16 -4.65
C TRP A 124 -1.76 -6.08 -3.91
N ALA A 125 -2.84 -5.68 -4.59
CA ALA A 125 -4.18 -5.78 -4.02
C ALA A 125 -4.55 -7.23 -3.64
N ILE A 126 -4.27 -8.22 -4.51
CA ILE A 126 -4.49 -9.64 -4.18
C ILE A 126 -3.66 -10.06 -2.96
N VAL A 127 -2.38 -9.66 -2.90
CA VAL A 127 -1.50 -10.01 -1.77
C VAL A 127 -2.05 -9.43 -0.47
N SER A 128 -2.33 -8.13 -0.43
CA SER A 128 -2.84 -7.44 0.76
C SER A 128 -4.18 -8.00 1.21
N LEU A 129 -5.10 -8.27 0.29
CA LEU A 129 -6.37 -8.93 0.62
C LEU A 129 -6.16 -10.32 1.24
N THR A 130 -5.22 -11.11 0.72
CA THR A 130 -4.90 -12.42 1.29
C THR A 130 -4.35 -12.29 2.71
N GLU A 131 -3.48 -11.31 2.95
CA GLU A 131 -2.92 -11.04 4.27
C GLU A 131 -3.99 -10.58 5.27
N ILE A 132 -4.89 -9.69 4.85
CA ILE A 132 -6.03 -9.24 5.66
C ILE A 132 -6.93 -10.41 6.02
N ALA A 133 -7.27 -11.27 5.05
CA ALA A 133 -8.09 -12.46 5.26
C ALA A 133 -7.44 -13.47 6.22
N GLY A 134 -6.10 -13.56 6.24
CA GLY A 134 -5.36 -14.37 7.20
C GLY A 134 -5.53 -13.92 8.65
N ARG A 135 -5.79 -12.63 8.87
CA ARG A 135 -6.01 -12.03 10.20
C ARG A 135 -7.50 -11.87 10.54
N ASN A 136 -8.37 -11.87 9.53
CA ASN A 136 -9.82 -11.65 9.67
C ASN A 136 -10.59 -12.80 8.97
N PRO A 137 -10.79 -13.94 9.66
CA PRO A 137 -11.42 -15.12 9.06
C PRO A 137 -12.84 -14.88 8.53
N ASP A 138 -13.58 -13.97 9.15
CA ASP A 138 -14.92 -13.52 8.74
C ASP A 138 -14.94 -12.85 7.36
N ARG A 139 -13.79 -12.32 6.90
CA ARG A 139 -13.66 -11.66 5.59
C ARG A 139 -13.19 -12.59 4.48
N LYS A 140 -12.76 -13.82 4.81
CA LYS A 140 -12.20 -14.77 3.83
C LYS A 140 -13.10 -15.00 2.63
N GLU A 141 -14.39 -15.28 2.84
CA GLU A 141 -15.31 -15.59 1.74
C GLU A 141 -15.52 -14.40 0.82
N ALA A 142 -15.74 -13.20 1.37
CA ALA A 142 -15.91 -11.98 0.57
C ALA A 142 -14.66 -11.68 -0.27
N ILE A 143 -13.48 -11.84 0.33
CA ILE A 143 -12.19 -11.64 -0.32
C ILE A 143 -11.95 -12.70 -1.40
N ALA A 144 -12.20 -13.97 -1.10
CA ALA A 144 -12.08 -15.07 -2.06
C ALA A 144 -13.01 -14.87 -3.26
N ALA A 145 -14.26 -14.44 -3.01
CA ALA A 145 -15.23 -14.13 -4.06
C ALA A 145 -14.73 -13.01 -4.99
N GLY A 146 -14.07 -11.98 -4.45
CA GLY A 146 -13.47 -10.90 -5.26
C GLY A 146 -12.25 -11.34 -6.08
N ILE A 147 -11.43 -12.27 -5.55
CA ILE A 147 -10.21 -12.75 -6.20
C ILE A 147 -10.52 -13.83 -7.25
N ARG A 148 -11.58 -14.63 -7.07
CA ARG A 148 -11.94 -15.78 -7.91
C ARG A 148 -11.99 -15.47 -9.42
N PRO A 149 -12.60 -14.36 -9.89
CA PRO A 149 -12.62 -14.03 -11.32
C PRO A 149 -11.22 -13.80 -11.92
N LEU A 150 -10.22 -13.47 -11.10
CA LEU A 150 -8.85 -13.21 -11.57
C LEU A 150 -8.08 -14.49 -11.91
N ALA A 151 -8.62 -15.67 -11.60
CA ALA A 151 -8.07 -16.94 -12.07
C ALA A 151 -8.05 -17.02 -13.62
N ASP A 152 -8.93 -16.28 -14.27
CA ASP A 152 -9.04 -16.17 -15.74
C ASP A 152 -8.51 -14.82 -16.29
N ASP A 153 -7.82 -14.00 -15.48
CA ASP A 153 -7.28 -12.70 -15.92
C ASP A 153 -6.33 -12.87 -17.14
N PRO A 154 -6.32 -11.95 -18.13
CA PRO A 154 -5.43 -12.06 -19.29
C PRO A 154 -3.93 -12.09 -18.93
N SER A 155 -3.54 -11.48 -17.81
CA SER A 155 -2.17 -11.49 -17.31
C SER A 155 -1.84 -12.77 -16.56
N ALA A 156 -0.84 -13.51 -17.03
CA ALA A 156 -0.34 -14.71 -16.35
C ALA A 156 0.12 -14.43 -14.91
N ILE A 157 0.69 -13.24 -14.67
CA ILE A 157 1.11 -12.82 -13.32
C ILE A 157 -0.09 -12.76 -12.37
N ILE A 158 -1.23 -12.25 -12.86
CA ILE A 158 -2.45 -12.14 -12.07
C ILE A 158 -3.07 -13.50 -11.84
N ARG A 159 -3.23 -14.32 -12.88
CA ARG A 159 -3.77 -15.69 -12.73
C ARG A 159 -3.00 -16.50 -11.70
N VAL A 160 -1.66 -16.55 -11.82
CA VAL A 160 -0.80 -17.29 -10.88
C VAL A 160 -0.95 -16.75 -9.45
N ARG A 161 -1.06 -15.43 -9.28
CA ARG A 161 -1.22 -14.82 -7.96
C ARG A 161 -2.61 -15.11 -7.37
N ALA A 162 -3.66 -15.02 -8.18
CA ALA A 162 -5.03 -15.32 -7.77
C ALA A 162 -5.18 -16.78 -7.35
N SER A 163 -4.71 -17.74 -8.15
CA SER A 163 -4.77 -19.17 -7.81
C SER A 163 -4.03 -19.49 -6.52
N ARG A 164 -2.85 -18.88 -6.28
CA ARG A 164 -2.11 -19.06 -5.02
C ARG A 164 -2.84 -18.47 -3.83
N SER A 165 -3.49 -17.32 -4.00
CA SER A 165 -4.28 -16.68 -2.95
C SER A 165 -5.50 -17.53 -2.60
N LEU A 166 -6.27 -18.00 -3.58
CA LEU A 166 -7.45 -18.84 -3.36
C LEU A 166 -7.09 -20.13 -2.62
N ALA A 167 -5.97 -20.78 -2.96
CA ALA A 167 -5.48 -21.96 -2.24
C ALA A 167 -5.11 -21.71 -0.76
N ILE A 168 -4.95 -20.45 -0.34
CA ILE A 168 -4.74 -20.06 1.07
C ILE A 168 -6.08 -19.70 1.75
N LEU A 169 -7.07 -19.27 0.96
CA LEU A 169 -8.37 -18.80 1.44
C LEU A 169 -9.41 -19.92 1.57
N ASP A 170 -9.30 -20.98 0.76
CA ASP A 170 -10.07 -22.22 0.84
C ASP A 170 -9.67 -23.08 2.06
#